data_AF-A0A8J6DI00-F1
#
_entry.id   AF-A0A8J6DI00-F1
#
_cell.length_a   1.000
_cell.length_b   1.000
_cell.length_c   1.000
_cell.angle_alpha   90.00
_cell.angle_beta   90.00
_cell.angle_gamma   90.00
#
_symmetry.space_group_name_H-M   'P 1'
#
loop_
_entity.id
_entity.type
_entity.pdbx_description
1 polymer ?
#
loop_
_entity_poly.entity_id
_entity_poly.type
_entity_poly.pdbx_seq_one_letter_code
_entity_poly.pdbx_strand_id
1 'polypeptide(L)'
;MAPGARSSCGFRGSRLLSAAAQSCMLAVSALASHPRRSRTSPPLQERVHGRPHPAAPDALVLVNAGTAIWKAFFFTPKFTPEGANGCFPTHVCFCHGHFVTHHHPPLLYELSKDPREQHPLSPASEPRFQQILDTMLQAAAQHAQTLPEVPNQLSLGNLLWKPWLQLCCSSSGLSCQCNLEKMDQAAPR
;
A
#
# COMPACT_ATOMS: atom_id res chain seq x y z
N MET A 1 14.89 30.92 47.24
CA MET A 1 15.32 31.77 46.10
C MET A 1 16.28 30.97 45.23
N ALA A 2 16.19 31.13 43.90
CA ALA A 2 16.81 30.36 42.79
C ALA A 2 15.96 29.17 42.27
N PRO A 3 15.93 28.90 40.94
CA PRO A 3 14.80 29.35 40.12
C PRO A 3 14.17 28.31 39.16
N GLY A 4 12.90 28.56 38.83
CA GLY A 4 12.24 28.39 37.52
C GLY A 4 12.56 27.20 36.61
N ALA A 5 11.73 26.15 36.69
CA ALA A 5 11.56 25.20 35.59
C ALA A 5 10.44 25.68 34.66
N ARG A 6 10.78 26.24 33.49
CA ARG A 6 9.83 26.47 32.39
C ARG A 6 9.45 25.11 31.79
N SER A 7 8.23 24.64 32.03
CA SER A 7 7.60 23.64 31.16
C SER A 7 6.87 24.36 30.03
N SER A 8 7.54 24.53 28.89
CA SER A 8 6.86 24.74 27.62
C SER A 8 6.67 23.39 26.95
N CYS A 9 5.54 22.74 27.20
CA CYS A 9 5.04 21.70 26.30
C CYS A 9 4.07 22.36 25.31
N GLY A 10 4.64 23.06 24.33
CA GLY A 10 3.90 23.55 23.19
C GLY A 10 3.69 22.41 22.19
N PHE A 11 2.58 21.69 22.30
CA PHE A 11 2.14 20.79 21.23
C PHE A 11 1.46 21.63 20.14
N ARG A 12 2.28 22.25 19.27
CA ARG A 12 1.81 22.87 18.03
C ARG A 12 2.11 21.92 16.88
N GLY A 13 1.05 21.40 16.27
CA GLY A 13 1.11 20.85 14.92
C GLY A 13 0.74 19.37 14.79
N SER A 14 -0.54 19.04 14.98
CA SER A 14 -1.10 17.81 14.41
C SER A 14 -1.75 18.19 13.08
N ARG A 15 -0.96 18.21 11.99
CA ARG A 15 -1.56 18.03 10.66
C ARG A 15 -1.96 16.56 10.59
N LEU A 16 -3.26 16.30 10.54
CA LEU A 16 -3.78 14.96 10.32
C LEU A 16 -3.14 14.39 9.07
N LEU A 17 -2.31 13.36 9.24
CA LEU A 17 -1.95 12.45 8.15
C LEU A 17 -3.26 11.83 7.67
N SER A 18 -3.66 12.18 6.44
CA SER A 18 -4.84 11.62 5.79
C SER A 18 -4.73 10.09 5.73
N ALA A 19 -5.82 9.40 6.05
CA ALA A 19 -6.01 7.95 5.95
C ALA A 19 -5.53 7.33 4.62
N ALA A 20 -5.49 8.17 3.59
CA ALA A 20 -5.01 7.93 2.24
C ALA A 20 -3.64 7.25 2.10
N ALA A 21 -2.70 7.46 3.02
CA ALA A 21 -1.34 6.96 2.86
C ALA A 21 -1.20 5.44 3.08
N GLN A 22 -2.13 4.80 3.78
CA GLN A 22 -1.90 3.46 4.34
C GLN A 22 -2.46 2.29 3.52
N SER A 23 -3.22 2.55 2.44
CA SER A 23 -4.02 1.50 1.79
C SER A 23 -3.33 0.70 0.67
N CYS A 24 -2.10 1.03 0.25
CA CYS A 24 -1.51 0.45 -0.98
C CYS A 24 -0.22 -0.37 -0.83
N MET A 25 0.27 -0.63 0.39
CA MET A 25 1.46 -1.50 0.59
C MET A 25 1.06 -2.97 0.74
N LEU A 26 0.44 -3.56 -0.29
CA LEU A 26 0.28 -5.01 -0.38
C LEU A 26 0.90 -5.50 -1.70
N ALA A 27 2.13 -6.00 -1.59
CA ALA A 27 2.73 -6.83 -2.63
C ALA A 27 2.15 -8.25 -2.48
N VAL A 28 1.45 -8.74 -3.49
CA VAL A 28 0.91 -10.11 -3.49
C VAL A 28 1.71 -10.95 -4.48
N SER A 29 2.42 -11.95 -3.97
CA SER A 29 3.12 -12.94 -4.78
C SER A 29 2.10 -13.94 -5.35
N ALA A 30 1.86 -13.90 -6.67
CA ALA A 30 1.10 -14.94 -7.36
C ALA A 30 2.07 -16.03 -7.86
N LEU A 31 1.98 -17.23 -7.28
CA LEU A 31 2.66 -18.41 -7.81
C LEU A 31 1.88 -18.91 -9.03
N ALA A 32 2.26 -18.46 -10.23
CA ALA A 32 1.71 -18.97 -11.48
C ALA A 32 2.22 -20.41 -11.74
N SER A 33 1.47 -21.40 -11.25
CA SER A 33 1.66 -22.79 -11.66
C SER A 33 1.07 -22.97 -13.06
N HIS A 34 1.89 -23.39 -14.03
CA HIS A 34 1.47 -23.61 -15.41
C HIS A 34 0.32 -24.63 -15.49
N PRO A 35 -0.82 -24.33 -16.14
CA PRO A 35 -1.78 -25.37 -16.47
C PRO A 35 -1.25 -26.21 -17.64
N ARG A 36 -1.21 -27.55 -17.47
CA ARG A 36 -1.05 -28.48 -18.59
C ARG A 36 -2.19 -28.25 -19.58
N ARG A 37 -1.83 -28.08 -20.85
CA ARG A 37 -2.73 -27.92 -21.99
C ARG A 37 -3.58 -29.18 -22.19
N SER A 38 -4.81 -29.19 -21.70
CA SER A 38 -5.85 -30.11 -22.18
C SER A 38 -6.70 -29.40 -23.24
N ARG A 39 -6.67 -29.95 -24.45
CA ARG A 39 -7.37 -29.44 -25.62
C ARG A 39 -8.81 -29.93 -25.56
N THR A 40 -9.74 -29.07 -25.17
CA THR A 40 -11.19 -29.26 -25.35
C THR A 40 -11.84 -27.91 -25.63
N SER A 41 -12.47 -27.79 -26.79
CA SER A 41 -13.15 -26.58 -27.27
C SER A 41 -14.50 -26.37 -26.55
N PRO A 42 -14.88 -25.13 -26.17
CA PRO A 42 -16.26 -24.83 -25.82
C PRO A 42 -17.02 -24.13 -26.98
N PRO A 43 -18.36 -24.21 -27.01
CA PRO A 43 -19.20 -23.78 -28.13
C PRO A 43 -19.52 -22.28 -28.13
N LEU A 44 -20.26 -21.87 -29.18
CA LEU A 44 -20.56 -20.51 -29.64
C LEU A 44 -20.97 -19.47 -28.58
N GLN A 45 -20.56 -18.25 -28.92
CA GLN A 45 -20.65 -16.97 -28.22
C GLN A 45 -22.08 -16.41 -28.13
N GLU A 46 -22.53 -16.08 -26.91
CA GLU A 46 -23.63 -15.13 -26.69
C GLU A 46 -23.08 -13.75 -26.32
N ARG A 47 -23.62 -12.73 -26.99
CA ARG A 47 -23.19 -11.34 -26.95
C ARG A 47 -23.89 -10.65 -25.76
N VAL A 48 -23.22 -10.56 -24.61
CA VAL A 48 -23.70 -9.73 -23.48
C VAL A 48 -23.13 -8.33 -23.59
N HIS A 49 -24.03 -7.35 -23.71
CA HIS A 49 -23.74 -5.92 -23.71
C HIS A 49 -22.92 -5.47 -22.48
N GLY A 50 -21.90 -4.65 -22.77
CA GLY A 50 -21.23 -3.69 -21.90
C GLY A 50 -21.28 -3.95 -20.39
N ARG A 51 -20.33 -4.72 -19.88
CA ARG A 51 -19.87 -4.51 -18.49
C ARG A 51 -18.80 -3.42 -18.50
N PRO A 52 -18.80 -2.51 -17.52
CA PRO A 52 -17.65 -1.66 -17.27
C PRO A 52 -16.43 -2.57 -17.10
N HIS A 53 -15.32 -2.20 -17.75
CA HIS A 53 -14.02 -2.81 -17.46
C HIS A 53 -13.86 -2.85 -15.93
N PRO A 54 -13.54 -4.01 -15.32
CA PRO A 54 -13.19 -4.02 -13.91
C PRO A 54 -12.05 -3.05 -13.74
N ALA A 55 -12.20 -2.11 -12.80
CA ALA A 55 -11.18 -1.12 -12.47
C ALA A 55 -9.83 -1.82 -12.44
N ALA A 56 -8.87 -1.31 -13.22
CA ALA A 56 -7.53 -1.87 -13.25
C ALA A 56 -7.06 -2.01 -11.80
N PRO A 57 -6.56 -3.19 -11.41
CA PRO A 57 -6.17 -3.40 -10.02
C PRO A 57 -5.11 -2.38 -9.66
N ASP A 58 -5.33 -1.63 -8.58
CA ASP A 58 -4.36 -0.71 -7.96
C ASP A 58 -3.19 -1.47 -7.29
N ALA A 59 -2.88 -2.67 -7.79
CA ALA A 59 -2.02 -3.62 -7.13
C ALA A 59 -0.70 -3.79 -7.88
N LEU A 60 0.40 -3.72 -7.14
CA LEU A 60 1.68 -4.20 -7.62
C LEU A 60 1.63 -5.72 -7.78
N VAL A 61 1.94 -6.23 -8.96
CA VAL A 61 1.94 -7.68 -9.23
C VAL A 61 3.38 -8.18 -9.33
N LEU A 62 3.68 -9.26 -8.61
CA LEU A 62 4.94 -9.98 -8.69
C LEU A 62 4.68 -11.40 -9.21
N VAL A 63 5.34 -11.76 -10.32
CA VAL A 63 5.26 -13.11 -10.91
C VAL A 63 6.66 -13.72 -10.98
N ASN A 64 6.79 -14.94 -10.47
CA ASN A 64 7.99 -15.75 -10.61
C ASN A 64 7.83 -16.75 -11.77
N ALA A 65 8.74 -16.72 -12.74
CA ALA A 65 8.73 -17.60 -13.91
C ALA A 65 10.12 -18.23 -14.11
N GLY A 66 10.41 -19.28 -13.33
CA GLY A 66 11.72 -19.94 -13.34
C GLY A 66 12.76 -19.13 -12.58
N THR A 67 13.74 -18.56 -13.27
CA THR A 67 14.80 -17.71 -12.68
C THR A 67 14.52 -16.21 -12.80
N ALA A 68 13.48 -15.82 -13.55
CA ALA A 68 13.09 -14.43 -13.76
C ALA A 68 11.96 -14.02 -12.80
N ILE A 69 12.15 -12.87 -12.15
CA ILE A 69 11.15 -12.23 -11.28
C ILE A 69 10.65 -10.97 -11.98
N TRP A 70 9.35 -10.89 -12.21
CA TRP A 70 8.71 -9.77 -12.92
C TRP A 70 7.89 -8.92 -11.97
N LYS A 71 7.99 -7.59 -12.10
CA LYS A 71 7.21 -6.62 -11.32
C LYS A 71 6.54 -5.61 -12.23
N ALA A 72 5.24 -5.38 -12.01
CA ALA A 72 4.46 -4.40 -12.76
C ALA A 72 3.89 -3.31 -11.84
N PHE A 73 4.10 -2.05 -12.22
CA PHE A 73 3.49 -0.88 -11.58
C PHE A 73 2.35 -0.33 -12.43
N PHE A 74 1.12 -0.41 -11.91
CA PHE A 74 -0.07 0.20 -12.52
C PHE A 74 -0.12 1.72 -12.30
N PHE A 75 0.48 2.18 -11.20
CA PHE A 75 0.72 3.59 -10.94
C PHE A 75 2.02 3.77 -10.18
N THR A 76 2.57 4.98 -10.21
CA THR A 76 3.70 5.40 -9.38
C THR A 76 3.38 6.73 -8.68
N PRO A 77 3.92 6.98 -7.48
CA PRO A 77 3.79 8.27 -6.83
C PRO A 77 4.53 9.34 -7.63
N LYS A 78 4.01 10.58 -7.59
CA LYS A 78 4.72 11.76 -8.10
C LYS A 78 5.69 12.26 -7.05
N PHE A 79 6.98 12.02 -7.26
CA PHE A 79 8.01 12.52 -6.36
C PHE A 79 8.08 14.05 -6.38
N THR A 80 8.43 14.64 -5.23
CA THR A 80 8.55 16.09 -5.08
C THR A 80 9.71 16.42 -4.14
N PRO A 81 10.77 17.09 -4.62
CA PRO A 81 10.94 17.62 -5.98
C PRO A 81 11.08 16.51 -7.05
N GLU A 82 10.89 16.87 -8.32
CA GLU A 82 11.01 15.92 -9.44
C GLU A 82 12.41 15.28 -9.46
N GLY A 83 12.48 13.99 -9.79
CA GLY A 83 13.73 13.21 -9.77
C GLY A 83 14.24 12.85 -8.38
N ALA A 84 13.63 13.36 -7.30
CA ALA A 84 13.87 12.81 -5.97
C ALA A 84 13.25 11.42 -5.85
N ASN A 85 13.66 10.60 -4.88
CA ASN A 85 13.03 9.31 -4.57
C ASN A 85 12.09 9.42 -3.37
N GLY A 86 11.28 10.49 -3.34
CA GLY A 86 10.41 10.75 -2.20
C GLY A 86 9.48 11.94 -2.39
N CYS A 87 8.53 12.06 -1.47
CA CYS A 87 7.54 13.12 -1.42
C CYS A 87 7.82 14.00 -0.20
N PHE A 88 8.82 14.87 -0.31
CA PHE A 88 9.34 15.64 0.83
C PHE A 88 8.31 16.62 1.42
N PRO A 89 7.49 17.34 0.64
CA PRO A 89 6.52 18.29 1.20
C PRO A 89 5.44 17.65 2.07
N THR A 90 5.03 16.42 1.74
CA THR A 90 4.01 15.66 2.46
C THR A 90 4.62 14.67 3.47
N HIS A 91 5.94 14.52 3.48
CA HIS A 91 6.73 13.51 4.19
C HIS A 91 6.43 12.05 3.82
N VAL A 92 5.27 11.77 3.22
CA VAL A 92 4.83 10.47 2.72
C VAL A 92 4.26 10.61 1.31
N CYS A 93 4.50 9.62 0.46
CA CYS A 93 3.87 9.58 -0.85
C CYS A 93 2.45 9.00 -0.74
N PHE A 94 1.46 9.73 -1.22
CA PHE A 94 0.09 9.22 -1.32
C PHE A 94 -0.07 8.30 -2.53
N CYS A 95 -1.10 7.47 -2.50
CA CYS A 95 -1.34 6.41 -3.48
C CYS A 95 -2.60 6.61 -4.33
N HIS A 96 -3.21 7.81 -4.32
CA HIS A 96 -4.43 8.07 -5.05
C HIS A 96 -4.53 9.52 -5.56
N GLY A 97 -5.51 9.76 -6.43
CA GLY A 97 -5.87 11.10 -6.90
C GLY A 97 -4.72 11.77 -7.67
N HIS A 98 -4.50 13.06 -7.43
CA HIS A 98 -3.51 13.84 -8.17
C HIS A 98 -2.05 13.53 -7.78
N PHE A 99 -1.83 12.76 -6.70
CA PHE A 99 -0.50 12.41 -6.18
C PHE A 99 0.17 11.24 -6.91
N VAL A 100 -0.54 10.59 -7.83
CA VAL A 100 -0.03 9.45 -8.60
C VAL A 100 -0.09 9.70 -10.10
N THR A 101 0.73 8.95 -10.84
CA THR A 101 0.68 8.82 -12.30
C THR A 101 0.28 7.38 -12.62
N HIS A 102 -0.83 7.20 -13.33
CA HIS A 102 -1.28 5.89 -13.81
C HIS A 102 -0.62 5.54 -15.14
N HIS A 103 -0.32 4.26 -15.33
CA HIS A 103 0.42 3.75 -16.50
C HIS A 103 -0.45 2.78 -17.31
N HIS A 104 -0.61 3.06 -18.59
CA HIS A 104 -1.32 2.21 -19.56
C HIS A 104 -0.50 2.11 -20.85
N PRO A 105 0.25 1.01 -21.08
CA PRO A 105 0.39 -0.18 -20.23
C PRO A 105 1.14 0.08 -18.90
N PRO A 106 0.97 -0.79 -17.88
CA PRO A 106 1.78 -0.76 -16.66
C PRO A 106 3.29 -0.77 -16.92
N LEU A 107 4.08 -0.10 -16.06
CA LEU A 107 5.54 -0.19 -16.12
C LEU A 107 5.99 -1.58 -15.69
N LEU A 108 6.83 -2.24 -16.48
CA LEU A 108 7.27 -3.62 -16.25
C LEU A 108 8.78 -3.68 -16.01
N TYR A 109 9.22 -4.48 -15.04
CA TYR A 109 10.64 -4.67 -14.69
C TYR A 109 10.95 -6.16 -14.48
N GLU A 110 12.17 -6.58 -14.82
CA GLU A 110 12.73 -7.90 -14.46
C GLU A 110 13.70 -7.74 -13.28
N LEU A 111 13.22 -7.98 -12.07
CA LEU A 111 13.97 -7.74 -10.83
C LEU A 111 15.23 -8.62 -10.70
N SER A 112 15.26 -9.79 -11.34
CA SER A 112 16.45 -10.65 -11.36
C SER A 112 17.65 -9.97 -12.06
N LYS A 113 17.39 -9.05 -13.00
CA LYS A 113 18.43 -8.32 -13.76
C LYS A 113 18.54 -6.85 -13.34
N ASP A 114 17.43 -6.24 -12.92
CA ASP A 114 17.38 -4.85 -12.46
C ASP A 114 16.72 -4.75 -11.08
N PRO A 115 17.42 -5.13 -9.99
CA PRO A 115 16.87 -5.04 -8.64
C PRO A 115 16.57 -3.62 -8.16
N ARG A 116 17.13 -2.60 -8.85
CA ARG A 116 16.97 -1.19 -8.51
C ARG A 116 15.82 -0.53 -9.26
N GLU A 117 15.14 -1.26 -10.16
CA GLU A 117 13.95 -0.80 -10.86
C GLU A 117 14.18 0.50 -11.66
N GLN A 118 15.36 0.61 -12.28
CA GLN A 118 15.79 1.81 -13.02
C GLN A 118 15.46 1.76 -14.51
N HIS A 119 15.31 0.57 -15.09
CA HIS A 119 15.19 0.36 -16.53
C HIS A 119 13.86 -0.34 -16.85
N PRO A 120 12.77 0.41 -17.08
CA PRO A 120 11.49 -0.18 -17.46
C PRO A 120 11.61 -0.90 -18.80
N LEU A 121 10.93 -2.02 -18.91
CA LEU A 121 10.87 -2.83 -20.11
C LEU A 121 9.84 -2.26 -21.10
N SER A 122 10.06 -2.58 -22.36
CA SER A 122 9.19 -2.20 -23.48
C SER A 122 9.11 -3.35 -24.47
N PRO A 123 8.16 -3.34 -25.42
CA PRO A 123 8.15 -4.31 -26.51
C PRO A 123 9.46 -4.38 -27.32
N ALA A 124 10.25 -3.31 -27.32
CA ALA A 124 11.54 -3.26 -28.01
C ALA A 124 12.67 -3.93 -27.21
N SER A 125 12.60 -3.90 -25.87
CA SER A 125 13.65 -4.46 -25.00
C SER A 125 13.35 -5.88 -24.49
N GLU A 126 12.10 -6.33 -24.51
CA GLU A 126 11.71 -7.70 -24.14
C GLU A 126 10.71 -8.27 -25.16
N PRO A 127 11.10 -9.27 -25.98
CA PRO A 127 10.22 -9.86 -27.00
C PRO A 127 8.94 -10.48 -26.43
N ARG A 128 8.96 -10.95 -25.17
CA ARG A 128 7.79 -11.53 -24.51
C ARG A 128 6.96 -10.51 -23.74
N PHE A 129 7.21 -9.20 -23.91
CA PHE A 129 6.59 -8.12 -23.14
C PHE A 129 5.07 -8.28 -23.03
N GLN A 130 4.38 -8.48 -24.16
CA GLN A 130 2.93 -8.60 -24.16
C GLN A 130 2.45 -9.85 -23.40
N GLN A 131 3.11 -11.00 -23.62
CA GLN A 131 2.75 -12.25 -22.95
C GLN A 131 2.92 -12.16 -21.43
N ILE A 132 4.02 -11.53 -20.98
CA ILE A 132 4.29 -11.31 -19.55
C ILE A 132 3.21 -10.39 -18.97
N LEU A 133 2.94 -9.27 -19.64
CA LEU A 133 1.96 -8.30 -19.18
C LEU A 133 0.55 -8.90 -19.09
N ASP A 134 0.11 -9.65 -20.11
CA ASP A 134 -1.18 -10.35 -20.10
C ASP A 134 -1.30 -11.32 -18.92
N THR A 135 -0.23 -12.06 -18.63
CA THR A 135 -0.18 -12.98 -17.49
C THR A 135 -0.32 -12.22 -16.16
N MET A 136 0.37 -11.08 -16.02
CA MET A 136 0.31 -10.27 -14.80
C MET A 136 -1.05 -9.60 -14.61
N LEU A 137 -1.65 -9.09 -15.70
CA LEU A 137 -3.00 -8.52 -15.69
C LEU A 137 -4.05 -9.57 -15.31
N GLN A 138 -3.94 -10.77 -15.86
CA GLN A 138 -4.84 -11.88 -15.52
C GLN A 138 -4.68 -12.27 -14.05
N ALA A 139 -3.45 -12.39 -13.54
CA ALA A 139 -3.19 -12.72 -12.14
C ALA A 139 -3.80 -11.68 -11.19
N ALA A 140 -3.64 -10.39 -11.52
CA ALA A 140 -4.20 -9.29 -10.74
C ALA A 140 -5.74 -9.30 -10.74
N ALA A 141 -6.35 -9.53 -11.90
CA ALA A 141 -7.79 -9.62 -12.04
C ALA A 141 -8.37 -10.85 -11.31
N GLN A 142 -7.67 -11.98 -11.32
CA GLN A 142 -8.06 -13.17 -10.54
C GLN A 142 -7.92 -12.93 -9.04
N HIS A 143 -6.82 -12.30 -8.60
CA HIS A 143 -6.64 -11.98 -7.19
C HIS A 143 -7.73 -11.02 -6.69
N ALA A 144 -8.07 -9.99 -7.45
CA ALA A 144 -9.15 -9.06 -7.10
C ALA A 144 -10.50 -9.75 -6.86
N GLN A 145 -10.79 -10.85 -7.56
CA GLN A 145 -12.02 -11.65 -7.36
C GLN A 145 -12.00 -12.45 -6.05
N THR A 146 -10.83 -12.67 -5.46
CA THR A 146 -10.67 -13.40 -4.19
C THR A 146 -10.77 -12.50 -2.96
N LEU A 147 -10.73 -11.18 -3.14
CA LEU A 147 -10.75 -10.23 -2.04
C LEU A 147 -12.20 -9.97 -1.58
N PRO A 148 -12.58 -10.38 -0.35
CA PRO A 148 -13.87 -10.01 0.21
C PRO A 148 -13.88 -8.52 0.54
N GLU A 149 -15.05 -7.89 0.44
CA GLU A 149 -15.23 -6.55 0.97
C GLU A 149 -15.15 -6.59 2.50
N VAL A 150 -14.24 -5.80 3.07
CA VAL A 150 -14.03 -5.71 4.51
C VAL A 150 -14.19 -4.26 4.97
N PRO A 151 -14.71 -4.01 6.19
CA PRO A 151 -14.84 -2.64 6.68
C PRO A 151 -13.48 -1.95 6.78
N ASN A 152 -13.40 -0.71 6.31
CA ASN A 152 -12.18 0.08 6.39
C ASN A 152 -11.83 0.41 7.85
N GLN A 153 -10.82 -0.29 8.38
CA GLN A 153 -10.34 -0.09 9.75
C GLN A 153 -9.70 1.29 9.95
N LEU A 154 -9.27 1.94 8.88
CA LEU A 154 -8.70 3.29 8.86
C LEU A 154 -9.71 4.31 8.31
N SER A 155 -11.02 4.05 8.45
CA SER A 155 -12.05 5.03 8.17
C SER A 155 -11.87 6.28 9.06
N LEU A 156 -12.41 7.41 8.63
CA LEU A 156 -12.32 8.66 9.40
C LEU A 156 -12.84 8.48 10.84
N GLY A 157 -13.96 7.75 11.02
CA GLY A 157 -14.51 7.46 12.34
C GLY A 157 -13.64 6.57 13.23
N ASN A 158 -12.74 5.79 12.64
CA ASN A 158 -11.77 4.96 13.38
C ASN A 158 -10.44 5.68 13.64
N LEU A 159 -10.08 6.66 12.81
CA LEU A 159 -8.86 7.45 12.96
C LEU A 159 -8.99 8.63 13.92
N LEU A 160 -10.19 9.20 14.04
CA LEU A 160 -10.41 10.33 14.94
C LEU A 160 -10.09 9.94 16.39
N TRP A 161 -9.42 10.83 17.10
CA TRP A 161 -9.06 10.63 18.51
C TRP A 161 -10.33 10.45 19.34
N LYS A 162 -10.38 9.35 20.12
CA LYS A 162 -11.52 8.98 20.96
C LYS A 162 -11.14 9.16 22.44
N PRO A 163 -11.59 10.24 23.11
CA PRO A 163 -11.23 10.50 24.50
C PRO A 163 -11.56 9.34 25.45
N TRP A 164 -12.63 8.61 25.19
CA TRP A 164 -13.08 7.46 25.99
C TRP A 164 -12.28 6.16 25.76
N LEU A 165 -11.39 6.13 24.77
CA LEU A 165 -10.50 4.97 24.52
C LEU A 165 -9.06 5.21 25.00
N GLN A 166 -8.81 6.31 25.72
CA GLN A 166 -7.48 6.59 26.22
C GLN A 166 -7.20 5.75 27.46
N LEU A 167 -6.11 4.98 27.41
CA LEU A 167 -5.60 4.28 28.60
C LEU A 167 -5.05 5.34 29.56
N CYS A 168 -5.71 5.51 30.70
CA CYS A 168 -5.34 6.47 31.73
C CYS A 168 -5.35 5.77 33.09
N CYS A 169 -4.25 5.88 33.83
CA CYS A 169 -4.10 5.18 35.11
C CYS A 169 -4.53 6.05 36.31
N SER A 170 -4.63 7.37 36.15
CA SER A 170 -5.29 8.26 37.11
C SER A 170 -6.80 8.32 36.84
N SER A 171 -7.61 8.29 37.90
CA SER A 171 -9.08 8.35 37.80
C SER A 171 -9.63 9.78 37.61
N SER A 172 -8.78 10.80 37.71
CA SER A 172 -9.16 12.21 37.64
C SER A 172 -8.57 12.93 36.41
N GLY A 173 -9.38 13.05 35.35
CA GLY A 173 -9.17 13.99 34.23
C GLY A 173 -8.19 13.53 33.14
N LEU A 174 -7.75 14.49 32.31
CA LEU A 174 -6.79 14.26 31.19
C LEU A 174 -5.32 14.20 31.65
N SER A 175 -5.05 14.39 32.94
CA SER A 175 -3.70 14.26 33.50
C SER A 175 -3.37 12.80 33.73
N CYS A 176 -3.12 12.07 32.63
CA CYS A 176 -2.70 10.68 32.66
C CYS A 176 -1.21 10.61 33.04
N GLN A 177 -0.95 10.43 34.34
CA GLN A 177 0.39 10.24 34.88
C GLN A 177 0.38 9.00 35.75
N CYS A 178 1.24 8.05 35.44
CA CYS A 178 1.50 6.93 36.34
C CYS A 178 2.98 6.54 36.29
N ASN A 179 3.50 6.20 37.46
CA ASN A 179 4.83 5.65 37.63
C ASN A 179 4.70 4.37 38.48
N LEU A 180 4.31 3.28 37.79
CA LEU A 180 4.11 1.96 38.41
C LEU A 180 5.43 1.39 38.95
N GLU A 181 6.55 1.68 38.29
CA GLU A 181 7.89 1.27 38.74
C GLU A 181 8.25 1.82 40.13
N LYS A 182 7.73 3.00 40.49
CA LYS A 182 7.89 3.60 41.82
C LYS A 182 6.91 3.03 42.86
N MET A 183 5.75 2.55 42.42
CA MET A 183 4.72 1.98 43.30
C MET A 183 5.11 0.58 43.80
N ASP A 184 5.74 -0.24 42.95
CA ASP A 184 6.23 -1.58 43.32
C ASP A 184 7.41 -1.53 44.31
N GLN A 185 8.20 -0.45 44.31
CA GLN A 185 9.30 -0.25 45.26
C GLN A 185 8.82 0.28 46.63
N ALA A 186 7.61 0.82 46.71
CA ALA A 186 7.01 1.36 47.93
C ALA A 186 6.09 0.35 48.65
N ALA A 187 5.83 -0.80 48.05
CA ALA A 187 5.08 -1.88 48.70
C ALA A 187 5.96 -2.56 49.76
N PRO A 188 5.54 -2.60 51.04
CA PRO A 188 6.27 -3.36 52.05
C PRO A 188 6.21 -4.86 51.70
N ARG A 189 7.36 -5.54 51.78
CA ARG A 189 7.44 -7.01 51.71
C ARG A 189 6.86 -7.65 52.96
#